data_AF-A0A7J8XX11-F1
#
_entry.id   AF-A0A7J8XX11-F1
#
_cell.length_a   1.000
_cell.length_b   1.000
_cell.length_c   1.000
_cell.angle_alpha   90.00
_cell.angle_beta   90.00
_cell.angle_gamma   90.00
#
_symmetry.space_group_name_H-M   'P 1'
#
loop_
_entity.id
_entity.type
_entity.pdbx_description
1 polymer ?
#
loop_
_entity_poly.entity_id
_entity_poly.type
_entity_poly.pdbx_seq_one_letter_code
_entity_poly.pdbx_strand_id
1 'polypeptide(L)'
;MEALQASSLRASPLKPLQKPKLNIHFPNASRLVPRPTKKFSSITASSPIVSAPKREKDPKKRVVITGMGLVSVFGNDVDAYYDKLLAGESGIGLIDRFDASKFPTRFAGQIRGFSSQGYIDGKNDRRLDDCLRYCIVAGKKALEDADLGGDKLSKIDKERAGVLVGTGMGGLTVFSDG
;
A
#
# COMPACT_ATOMS: atom_id res chain seq x y z
N MET A 1 -2.53 47.62 -0.68
CA MET A 1 -2.86 47.30 0.73
C MET A 1 -3.83 46.14 0.70
N GLU A 2 -3.59 44.93 1.17
CA GLU A 2 -2.44 44.23 1.71
C GLU A 2 -2.86 42.74 1.63
N ALA A 3 -1.99 41.87 1.14
CA ALA A 3 -2.24 40.44 1.05
C ALA A 3 -1.87 39.80 2.40
N LEU A 4 -2.78 39.03 3.01
CA LEU A 4 -2.47 38.22 4.18
C LEU A 4 -2.44 36.73 3.81
N GLN A 5 -1.29 36.14 4.10
CA GLN A 5 -0.80 34.85 3.65
C GLN A 5 -1.42 33.68 4.41
N ALA A 6 -1.50 32.55 3.71
CA ALA A 6 -1.82 31.23 4.24
C ALA A 6 -0.84 30.79 5.34
N SER A 7 -1.40 30.34 6.47
CA SER A 7 -0.67 29.75 7.58
C SER A 7 -0.08 28.39 7.19
N SER A 8 1.25 28.30 7.28
CA SER A 8 2.02 27.10 7.00
C SER A 8 1.75 25.98 8.02
N LEU A 9 1.40 24.80 7.51
CA LEU A 9 1.39 23.54 8.26
C LEU A 9 2.84 23.20 8.67
N ARG A 10 3.17 23.38 9.95
CA ARG A 10 4.43 22.87 10.52
C ARG A 10 4.24 21.40 10.90
N ALA A 11 5.07 20.53 10.35
CA ALA A 11 5.21 19.16 10.80
C ALA A 11 5.71 19.15 12.26
N SER A 12 5.00 18.44 13.15
CA SER A 12 5.44 18.22 14.54
C SER A 12 6.59 17.21 14.57
N PRO A 13 7.66 17.44 15.35
CA PRO A 13 8.75 16.49 15.46
C PRO A 13 8.32 15.27 16.29
N LEU A 14 8.42 14.08 15.69
CA LEU A 14 8.21 12.79 16.35
C LEU A 14 9.17 12.66 17.55
N LYS A 15 8.63 12.36 18.74
CA LYS A 15 9.44 12.03 19.93
C LYS A 15 10.12 10.67 19.75
N PRO A 16 11.39 10.50 20.13
CA PRO A 16 12.06 9.20 20.09
C PRO A 16 11.42 8.20 21.06
N LEU A 17 11.16 6.97 20.58
CA LEU A 17 10.68 5.84 21.37
C LEU A 17 11.65 5.52 22.52
N GLN A 18 11.17 5.61 23.77
CA GLN A 18 11.90 5.14 24.94
C GLN A 18 11.82 3.61 25.01
N LYS A 19 12.97 2.92 25.03
CA LYS A 19 13.04 1.47 25.23
C LYS A 19 12.82 1.14 26.71
N PRO A 20 11.98 0.15 27.08
CA PRO A 20 11.80 -0.26 28.46
C PRO A 20 13.08 -0.94 28.99
N LYS A 21 13.49 -0.57 30.22
CA LYS A 21 14.60 -1.20 30.93
C LYS A 21 14.18 -2.58 31.43
N LEU A 22 14.60 -3.65 30.75
CA LEU A 22 14.58 -5.01 31.28
C LEU A 22 15.90 -5.26 32.04
N ASN A 23 15.81 -5.44 33.36
CA ASN A 23 16.93 -5.86 34.20
C ASN A 23 17.12 -7.38 34.05
N ILE A 24 18.10 -7.79 33.24
CA ILE A 24 18.49 -9.19 33.07
C ILE A 24 19.77 -9.43 33.88
N HIS A 25 19.71 -10.34 34.85
CA HIS A 25 20.83 -10.72 35.71
C HIS A 25 21.65 -11.81 35.00
N PHE A 26 22.90 -11.52 34.63
CA PHE A 26 23.80 -12.50 34.00
C PHE A 26 24.83 -13.02 35.01
N PRO A 27 25.07 -14.34 35.12
CA PRO A 27 26.13 -14.88 35.97
C PRO A 27 27.53 -14.68 35.36
N ASN A 28 28.51 -14.66 36.27
CA ASN A 28 29.91 -14.23 36.15
C ASN A 28 30.67 -14.70 34.89
N ALA A 29 31.35 -13.75 34.24
CA ALA A 29 32.21 -13.96 33.08
C ALA A 29 33.65 -14.31 33.51
N SER A 30 34.00 -15.60 33.48
CA SER A 30 35.40 -16.03 33.59
C SER A 30 35.72 -17.18 32.63
N ARG A 31 35.83 -16.85 31.34
CA ARG A 31 36.68 -17.51 30.32
C ARG A 31 36.41 -16.86 28.96
N LEU A 32 37.23 -15.88 28.60
CA LEU A 32 37.29 -15.38 27.23
C LEU A 32 38.64 -15.81 26.63
N VAL A 33 38.58 -16.71 25.65
CA VAL A 33 39.72 -17.05 24.78
C VAL A 33 39.82 -15.95 23.71
N PRO A 34 41.01 -15.42 23.38
CA PRO A 34 41.13 -14.37 22.38
C PRO A 34 40.80 -14.93 20.98
N ARG A 35 39.81 -14.32 20.31
CA ARG A 35 39.45 -14.62 18.91
C ARG A 35 40.32 -13.76 17.98
N PRO A 36 40.87 -14.31 16.87
CA PRO A 36 41.72 -13.52 15.97
C PRO A 36 40.88 -12.48 15.23
N THR A 37 41.31 -11.21 15.32
CA THR A 37 40.69 -10.08 14.63
C THR A 37 41.03 -10.14 13.13
N LYS A 38 40.10 -10.57 12.28
CA LYS A 38 40.20 -10.34 10.83
C LYS A 38 40.01 -8.85 10.56
N LYS A 39 41.02 -8.21 9.96
CA LYS A 39 40.92 -6.86 9.42
C LYS A 39 39.89 -6.87 8.29
N PHE A 40 38.72 -6.29 8.53
CA PHE A 40 37.78 -5.98 7.45
C PHE A 40 38.31 -4.75 6.72
N SER A 41 38.76 -4.94 5.48
CA SER A 41 38.94 -3.82 4.56
C SER A 41 37.56 -3.29 4.19
N SER A 42 37.31 -2.01 4.48
CA SER A 42 36.09 -1.33 4.06
C SER A 42 36.13 -1.17 2.54
N ILE A 43 35.37 -1.98 1.81
CA ILE A 43 35.05 -1.69 0.41
C ILE A 43 34.01 -0.58 0.44
N THR A 44 34.44 0.67 0.25
CA THR A 44 33.54 1.79 -0.01
C THR A 44 32.94 1.61 -1.40
N ALA A 45 31.75 1.04 -1.46
CA ALA A 45 30.92 1.09 -2.67
C ALA A 45 30.53 2.56 -2.91
N SER A 46 31.09 3.18 -3.94
CA SER A 46 30.64 4.48 -4.43
C SER A 46 29.30 4.30 -5.14
N SER A 47 28.20 4.33 -4.38
CA SER A 47 26.89 4.50 -4.98
C SER A 47 26.83 5.86 -5.68
N PRO A 48 26.39 5.95 -6.94
CA PRO A 48 26.13 7.25 -7.54
C PRO A 48 25.07 7.94 -6.68
N ILE A 49 25.40 9.13 -6.18
CA ILE A 49 24.43 10.00 -5.52
C ILE A 49 23.48 10.46 -6.63
N VAL A 50 22.43 9.68 -6.87
CA VAL A 50 21.37 10.10 -7.78
C VAL A 50 20.67 11.26 -7.08
N SER A 51 20.94 12.48 -7.55
CA SER A 51 20.23 13.67 -7.09
C SER A 51 18.75 13.48 -7.39
N ALA A 52 17.88 13.82 -6.42
CA ALA A 52 16.44 13.79 -6.64
C ALA A 52 16.08 14.59 -7.90
N PRO A 53 15.19 14.06 -8.77
CA PRO A 53 14.83 14.73 -10.00
C PRO A 53 14.30 16.13 -9.68
N LYS A 54 14.82 17.14 -10.39
CA LYS A 54 14.40 18.53 -10.23
C LYS A 54 12.90 18.62 -10.56
N ARG A 55 12.13 19.25 -9.66
CA ARG A 55 10.68 19.44 -9.85
C ARG A 55 10.40 20.05 -11.22
N GLU A 56 9.61 19.36 -12.04
CA GLU A 56 9.11 19.87 -13.31
C GLU A 56 8.27 21.13 -13.07
N LYS A 57 8.57 22.19 -13.82
CA LYS A 57 7.92 23.50 -13.69
C LYS A 57 6.84 23.70 -14.75
N ASP A 58 6.95 23.05 -15.91
CA ASP A 58 5.96 23.13 -16.99
C ASP A 58 4.67 22.43 -16.55
N PRO A 59 3.54 23.16 -16.40
CA PRO A 59 2.27 22.57 -16.01
C PRO A 59 1.81 21.42 -16.93
N LYS A 60 2.18 21.44 -18.21
CA LYS A 60 1.79 20.39 -19.18
C LYS A 60 2.53 19.07 -19.00
N LYS A 61 3.69 19.10 -18.34
CA LYS A 61 4.53 17.93 -18.06
C LYS A 61 4.39 17.43 -16.62
N ARG A 62 3.75 18.22 -15.75
CA ARG A 62 3.52 17.85 -14.35
C ARG A 62 2.41 16.81 -14.26
N VAL A 63 2.72 15.72 -13.57
CA VAL A 63 1.76 14.69 -13.21
C VAL A 63 1.28 14.94 -11.78
N VAL A 64 -0.03 14.79 -11.56
CA VAL A 64 -0.67 14.91 -10.26
C VAL A 64 -1.59 13.72 -10.02
N ILE A 65 -1.84 13.40 -8.75
CA ILE A 65 -2.86 12.43 -8.36
C ILE A 65 -4.13 13.22 -8.09
N THR A 66 -5.21 12.90 -8.82
CA THR A 66 -6.49 13.61 -8.70
C THR A 66 -7.56 12.82 -7.98
N GLY A 67 -7.41 11.50 -7.88
CA GLY A 67 -8.30 10.64 -7.11
C GLY A 67 -7.63 9.31 -6.78
N MET A 68 -8.12 8.68 -5.72
CA MET A 68 -7.62 7.43 -5.18
C MET A 68 -8.76 6.45 -4.95
N GLY A 69 -8.47 5.18 -5.10
CA GLY A 69 -9.42 4.11 -4.83
C GLY A 69 -8.66 2.84 -4.51
N LEU A 70 -9.21 2.04 -3.61
CA LEU A 70 -8.57 0.83 -3.11
C LEU A 70 -9.60 -0.22 -2.72
N VAL A 71 -9.12 -1.46 -2.66
CA VAL A 71 -9.78 -2.58 -1.97
C VAL A 71 -8.70 -3.27 -1.15
N SER A 72 -8.92 -3.37 0.16
CA SER A 72 -7.93 -3.84 1.11
C SER A 72 -8.55 -4.69 2.21
N VAL A 73 -7.70 -5.22 3.09
CA VAL A 73 -8.10 -5.94 4.32
C VAL A 73 -8.92 -5.08 5.28
N PHE A 74 -8.85 -3.76 5.14
CA PHE A 74 -9.63 -2.79 5.93
C PHE A 74 -10.88 -2.29 5.22
N GLY A 75 -11.24 -2.90 4.09
CA GLY A 75 -12.36 -2.48 3.26
C GLY A 75 -11.91 -1.68 2.05
N ASN A 76 -12.84 -0.94 1.46
CA ASN A 76 -12.68 -0.24 0.19
C ASN A 76 -12.89 1.28 0.31
N ASP A 77 -12.85 1.81 1.52
CA ASP A 77 -12.91 3.23 1.83
C ASP A 77 -11.50 3.77 2.10
N VAL A 78 -11.14 4.89 1.47
CA VAL A 78 -9.76 5.40 1.50
C VAL A 78 -9.41 6.01 2.85
N ASP A 79 -10.35 6.78 3.43
CA ASP A 79 -10.15 7.44 4.71
C ASP A 79 -10.09 6.43 5.84
N ALA A 80 -11.03 5.47 5.88
CA ALA A 80 -11.02 4.41 6.88
C ALA A 80 -9.76 3.52 6.79
N TYR A 81 -9.27 3.26 5.57
CA TYR A 81 -8.00 2.56 5.37
C TYR A 81 -6.83 3.37 5.94
N TYR A 82 -6.77 4.67 5.63
CA TYR A 82 -5.70 5.54 6.06
C TYR A 82 -5.66 5.71 7.58
N ASP A 83 -6.80 5.92 8.22
CA ASP A 83 -6.92 6.05 9.67
C ASP A 83 -6.41 4.80 10.40
N LYS A 84 -6.77 3.62 9.89
CA LYS A 84 -6.29 2.34 10.44
C LYS A 84 -4.78 2.15 10.29
N LEU A 85 -4.21 2.60 9.18
CA LEU A 85 -2.75 2.62 9.00
C LEU A 85 -2.07 3.54 10.02
N LEU A 86 -2.61 4.74 10.24
CA LEU A 86 -2.08 5.69 11.21
C LEU A 86 -2.20 5.17 12.65
N ALA A 87 -3.28 4.45 12.95
CA ALA A 87 -3.49 3.77 14.23
C ALA A 87 -2.58 2.54 14.43
N GLY A 88 -1.90 2.06 13.38
CA GLY A 88 -1.08 0.86 13.45
C GLY A 88 -1.88 -0.43 13.62
N GLU A 89 -3.12 -0.45 13.15
CA GLU A 89 -3.96 -1.65 13.19
C GLU A 89 -3.39 -2.74 12.26
N SER A 90 -3.51 -4.01 12.67
CA SER A 90 -3.15 -5.16 11.84
C SER A 90 -4.39 -5.76 11.19
N GLY A 91 -4.37 -5.91 9.87
CA GLY A 91 -5.41 -6.62 9.11
C GLY A 91 -5.15 -8.13 8.97
N ILE A 92 -4.16 -8.67 9.66
CA ILE A 92 -3.77 -10.09 9.57
C ILE A 92 -4.59 -10.92 10.57
N GLY A 93 -5.16 -12.02 10.08
CA GLY A 93 -5.86 -12.99 10.91
C GLY A 93 -5.66 -14.42 10.42
N LEU A 94 -6.32 -15.38 11.07
CA LEU A 94 -6.35 -16.76 10.60
C LEU A 94 -6.99 -16.84 9.20
N ILE A 95 -6.51 -17.78 8.40
CA ILE A 95 -7.09 -18.10 7.10
C ILE A 95 -8.44 -18.81 7.34
N ASP A 96 -9.49 -18.27 6.76
CA ASP A 96 -10.87 -18.75 6.88
C ASP A 96 -11.54 -19.01 5.51
N ARG A 97 -10.89 -18.66 4.40
CA ARG A 97 -11.38 -18.97 3.04
C ARG A 97 -11.28 -20.46 2.66
N PHE A 98 -10.39 -21.21 3.30
CA PHE A 98 -10.22 -22.66 3.11
C PHE A 98 -9.63 -23.30 4.37
N ASP A 99 -9.64 -24.64 4.45
CA ASP A 99 -9.00 -25.37 5.56
C ASP A 99 -7.46 -25.29 5.46
N ALA A 100 -6.88 -24.36 6.21
CA ALA A 100 -5.44 -24.17 6.28
C ALA A 100 -4.72 -25.10 7.28
N SER A 101 -5.42 -26.03 7.96
CA SER A 101 -4.84 -26.82 9.07
C SER A 101 -3.59 -27.61 8.70
N LYS A 102 -3.51 -28.10 7.45
CA LYS A 102 -2.40 -28.90 6.93
C LYS A 102 -1.21 -28.07 6.44
N PHE A 103 -1.31 -26.74 6.44
CA PHE A 103 -0.26 -25.85 5.92
C PHE A 103 0.64 -25.31 7.04
N PRO A 104 1.93 -25.09 6.76
CA PRO A 104 2.86 -24.50 7.73
C PRO A 104 2.46 -23.06 8.10
N THR A 105 1.95 -22.28 7.13
CA THR A 105 1.44 -20.92 7.33
C THR A 105 -0.09 -20.93 7.32
N ARG A 106 -0.72 -20.36 8.36
CA ARG A 106 -2.18 -20.43 8.59
C ARG A 106 -2.85 -19.08 8.84
N PHE A 107 -2.14 -18.00 8.54
CA PHE A 107 -2.62 -16.63 8.70
C PHE A 107 -2.37 -15.84 7.41
N ALA A 108 -3.24 -14.88 7.14
CA ALA A 108 -3.15 -14.00 5.97
C ALA A 108 -3.93 -12.70 6.20
N GLY A 109 -3.62 -11.68 5.39
CA GLY A 109 -4.45 -10.50 5.23
C GLY A 109 -5.56 -10.78 4.22
N GLN A 110 -6.72 -11.24 4.69
CA GLN A 110 -7.85 -11.58 3.82
C GLN A 110 -8.79 -10.40 3.67
N ILE A 111 -9.17 -10.08 2.43
CA ILE A 111 -10.23 -9.12 2.14
C ILE A 111 -11.58 -9.77 2.46
N ARG A 112 -12.33 -9.15 3.38
CA ARG A 112 -13.62 -9.62 3.88
C ARG A 112 -14.72 -8.64 3.52
N GLY A 113 -15.95 -9.16 3.36
CA GLY A 113 -17.12 -8.32 3.06
C GLY A 113 -17.01 -7.55 1.74
N PHE A 114 -16.17 -8.01 0.80
CA PHE A 114 -16.06 -7.38 -0.51
C PHE A 114 -17.36 -7.51 -1.28
N SER A 115 -17.80 -6.41 -1.89
CA SER A 115 -18.92 -6.37 -2.82
C SER A 115 -18.54 -5.54 -4.03
N SER A 116 -18.83 -6.09 -5.21
CA SER A 116 -18.72 -5.42 -6.51
C SER A 116 -20.05 -4.82 -6.97
N GLN A 117 -21.09 -4.89 -6.13
CA GLN A 117 -22.43 -4.41 -6.46
C GLN A 117 -22.38 -2.92 -6.84
N GLY A 118 -23.03 -2.57 -7.96
CA GLY A 118 -23.03 -1.21 -8.50
C GLY A 118 -21.77 -0.85 -9.30
N TYR A 119 -20.69 -1.62 -9.17
CA TYR A 119 -19.44 -1.41 -9.90
C TYR A 119 -19.27 -2.37 -11.07
N ILE A 120 -19.76 -3.60 -10.97
CA ILE A 120 -19.65 -4.63 -12.02
C ILE A 120 -21.05 -5.19 -12.27
N ASP A 121 -21.42 -5.37 -13.53
CA ASP A 121 -22.66 -6.05 -13.86
C ASP A 121 -22.59 -7.53 -13.47
N GLY A 122 -23.70 -8.09 -12.98
CA GLY A 122 -23.70 -9.46 -12.42
C GLY A 122 -23.29 -10.55 -13.42
N LYS A 123 -23.39 -10.30 -14.74
CA LYS A 123 -22.96 -11.26 -15.77
C LYS A 123 -21.44 -11.31 -15.86
N ASN A 124 -20.77 -10.16 -15.87
CA ASN A 124 -19.31 -10.10 -15.87
C ASN A 124 -18.74 -10.42 -14.48
N ASP A 125 -19.41 -10.03 -13.41
CA ASP A 125 -18.94 -10.26 -12.04
C ASP A 125 -18.66 -11.74 -11.74
N ARG A 126 -19.51 -12.64 -12.25
CA ARG A 126 -19.36 -14.10 -12.09
C ARG A 126 -18.21 -14.72 -12.91
N ARG A 127 -17.66 -13.97 -13.87
CA ARG A 127 -16.62 -14.45 -14.80
C ARG A 127 -15.23 -13.91 -14.47
N LEU A 128 -15.16 -12.99 -13.51
CA LEU A 128 -13.93 -12.32 -13.13
C LEU A 128 -13.38 -12.98 -11.86
N ASP A 129 -12.07 -13.20 -11.84
CA ASP A 129 -11.36 -13.51 -10.61
C ASP A 129 -11.41 -12.33 -9.64
N ASP A 130 -11.34 -12.62 -8.34
CA ASP A 130 -11.28 -11.62 -7.27
C ASP A 130 -10.22 -10.54 -7.53
N CYS A 131 -9.04 -10.89 -8.04
CA CYS A 131 -7.98 -9.95 -8.41
C CYS A 131 -8.49 -8.88 -9.39
N LEU A 132 -9.20 -9.28 -10.44
CA LEU A 132 -9.76 -8.36 -11.43
C LEU A 132 -10.92 -7.55 -10.85
N ARG A 133 -11.78 -8.20 -10.05
CA ARG A 133 -12.91 -7.52 -9.38
C ARG A 133 -12.39 -6.41 -8.47
N TYR A 134 -11.34 -6.66 -7.70
CA TYR A 134 -10.70 -5.66 -6.84
C TYR A 134 -10.13 -4.50 -7.66
N CYS A 135 -9.41 -4.79 -8.76
CA CYS A 135 -8.86 -3.75 -9.63
C CYS A 135 -9.95 -2.86 -10.25
N ILE A 136 -11.05 -3.45 -10.72
CA ILE A 136 -12.15 -2.68 -11.33
C ILE A 136 -12.84 -1.80 -10.29
N VAL A 137 -13.15 -2.35 -9.11
CA VAL A 137 -13.80 -1.58 -8.03
C VAL A 137 -12.88 -0.45 -7.56
N ALA A 138 -11.60 -0.73 -7.30
CA ALA A 138 -10.64 0.29 -6.89
C ALA A 138 -10.48 1.39 -7.96
N GLY A 139 -10.37 1.02 -9.24
CA GLY A 139 -10.24 1.97 -10.35
C GLY A 139 -11.48 2.85 -10.51
N LYS A 140 -12.70 2.28 -10.40
CA LYS A 140 -13.94 3.06 -10.44
C LYS A 140 -14.06 4.02 -9.26
N LYS A 141 -13.72 3.58 -8.06
CA LYS A 141 -13.66 4.46 -6.89
C LYS A 141 -12.65 5.60 -7.05
N ALA A 142 -11.50 5.34 -7.68
CA ALA A 142 -10.53 6.40 -7.98
C ALA A 142 -11.07 7.44 -8.97
N LEU A 143 -11.88 7.02 -9.95
CA LEU A 143 -12.56 7.95 -10.85
C LEU A 143 -13.65 8.74 -10.15
N GLU A 144 -14.41 8.12 -9.24
CA GLU A 144 -15.41 8.78 -8.40
C GLU A 144 -14.77 9.86 -7.52
N ASP A 145 -13.67 9.53 -6.82
CA ASP A 145 -12.90 10.46 -5.99
C ASP A 145 -12.30 11.63 -6.79
N ALA A 146 -11.88 11.36 -8.04
CA ALA A 146 -11.41 12.39 -8.96
C ALA A 146 -12.53 13.27 -9.55
N ASP A 147 -13.79 13.06 -9.17
CA ASP A 147 -14.98 13.69 -9.74
C ASP A 147 -15.16 13.42 -11.26
N LEU A 148 -14.73 12.24 -11.71
CA LEU A 148 -14.76 11.78 -13.10
C LEU A 148 -15.66 10.53 -13.30
N GLY A 149 -16.35 10.09 -12.27
CA GLY A 149 -17.29 8.95 -12.31
C GLY A 149 -18.68 9.28 -12.88
N GLY A 150 -19.51 8.25 -13.05
CA GLY A 150 -20.92 8.38 -13.45
C GLY A 150 -21.13 9.15 -14.76
N ASP A 151 -22.04 10.13 -14.75
CA ASP A 151 -22.38 10.95 -15.92
C ASP A 151 -21.18 11.78 -16.44
N LYS A 152 -20.21 12.07 -15.58
CA LYS A 152 -19.00 12.84 -15.91
C LYS A 152 -17.99 12.04 -16.71
N LEU A 153 -18.14 10.72 -16.79
CA LEU A 153 -17.28 9.86 -17.61
C LEU A 153 -17.33 10.25 -19.10
N SER A 154 -18.46 10.81 -19.56
CA SER A 154 -18.63 11.34 -20.92
C SER A 154 -17.72 12.54 -21.24
N LYS A 155 -17.23 13.25 -20.22
CA LYS A 155 -16.35 14.41 -20.36
C LYS A 155 -14.88 14.03 -20.54
N ILE A 156 -14.54 12.76 -20.31
CA ILE A 156 -13.18 12.27 -20.51
C ILE A 156 -12.93 12.08 -22.00
N ASP A 157 -11.94 12.79 -22.51
CA ASP A 157 -11.37 12.57 -23.83
C ASP A 157 -10.67 11.20 -23.88
N LYS A 158 -11.31 10.23 -24.54
CA LYS A 158 -10.86 8.84 -24.60
C LYS A 158 -9.58 8.64 -25.40
N GLU A 159 -9.24 9.56 -26.31
CA GLU A 159 -7.99 9.50 -27.06
C GLU A 159 -6.78 9.89 -26.20
N ARG A 160 -7.02 10.59 -25.10
CA ARG A 160 -6.00 11.02 -24.14
C ARG A 160 -6.08 10.32 -22.79
N ALA A 161 -6.98 9.36 -22.64
CA ALA A 161 -7.14 8.55 -21.45
C ALA A 161 -6.53 7.16 -21.67
N GLY A 162 -5.59 6.78 -20.81
CA GLY A 162 -4.99 5.45 -20.79
C GLY A 162 -5.30 4.72 -19.49
N VAL A 163 -5.25 3.38 -19.54
CA VAL A 163 -5.36 2.52 -18.36
C VAL A 163 -4.11 1.66 -18.30
N LEU A 164 -3.40 1.71 -17.18
CA LEU A 164 -2.25 0.85 -16.89
C LEU A 164 -2.49 0.15 -15.56
N VAL A 165 -2.73 -1.14 -15.61
CA VAL A 165 -2.98 -1.99 -14.44
C VAL A 165 -2.10 -3.22 -14.54
N GLY A 166 -1.43 -3.57 -13.44
CA GLY A 166 -0.56 -4.74 -13.35
C GLY A 166 -0.96 -5.65 -12.19
N THR A 167 -0.71 -6.94 -12.37
CA THR A 167 -0.86 -7.97 -11.33
C THR A 167 0.32 -8.92 -11.40
N GLY A 168 0.78 -9.39 -10.24
CA GLY A 168 1.93 -10.30 -10.16
C GLY A 168 1.55 -11.72 -10.58
N MET A 169 0.53 -12.28 -9.94
CA MET A 169 0.08 -13.66 -10.20
C MET A 169 -1.22 -13.75 -10.98
N GLY A 170 -1.95 -12.63 -11.13
CA GLY A 170 -3.26 -12.63 -11.79
C GLY A 170 -4.31 -13.45 -11.05
N GLY A 171 -5.23 -14.04 -11.81
CA GLY A 171 -6.38 -14.79 -11.28
C GLY A 171 -6.03 -16.22 -10.88
N LEU A 172 -5.38 -16.36 -9.73
CA LEU A 172 -4.97 -17.67 -9.20
C LEU A 172 -6.14 -18.58 -8.82
N THR A 173 -7.29 -18.02 -8.44
CA THR A 173 -8.46 -18.82 -8.06
C THR A 173 -8.98 -19.59 -9.25
N VAL A 174 -9.14 -18.91 -10.40
CA VAL A 174 -9.55 -19.55 -11.66
C VAL A 174 -8.55 -20.62 -12.09
N PHE A 175 -7.25 -20.36 -11.94
CA PHE A 175 -6.22 -21.35 -12.24
C PHE A 175 -6.28 -22.59 -11.34
N SER A 176 -6.61 -22.41 -10.06
CA SER A 176 -6.69 -23.49 -9.08
C SER A 176 -7.95 -24.33 -9.21
N ASP A 177 -9.09 -23.70 -9.48
CA ASP A 177 -10.41 -24.32 -9.36
C ASP A 177 -10.90 -24.95 -10.69
N GLY A 178 -10.31 -24.54 -11.83
CA GLY A 178 -10.66 -25.05 -13.17
C GLY A 178 -11.73 -24.23 -13.87
#